data_AF-A0A9Q1RM77-F1
#
_entry.id   AF-A0A9Q1RM77-F1
#
_cell.length_a   1.000
_cell.length_b   1.000
_cell.length_c   1.000
_cell.angle_alpha   90.00
_cell.angle_beta   90.00
_cell.angle_gamma   90.00
#
_symmetry.space_group_name_H-M   'P 1'
#
loop_
_entity.id
_entity.type
_entity.pdbx_description
1 polymer ?
#
loop_
_entity_poly.entity_id
_entity_poly.type
_entity_poly.pdbx_seq_one_letter_code
_entity_poly.pdbx_strand_id
1 'polypeptide(L)'
;MRAASNPGHLSCCNTHANDDINALFQILPCDLRDTLSCDPSQDNLIEVILDLGCLPQAHYIDDSGRRYLRNTEVSMEDIQCVLKAIGQFGGDNRAGIEGTLHRISAIRNRKGEVIGLTCRVGRARGQIDMVRDLLDFGESILFVGRPGVGKTTVVREISRVLSDELHKRVVIVDTSNEIGGDGDIPHPAIGGARRLQVPDPSMQHEVMIEAVENHMPEVIIVDEIGTESEVHACRTIAERGVMLIGTAHGEQLENIIKNPTLSHLIGGIVTVTLSDQEARIRNSSKSVLERKAPSPFPFLIEINERNYWVLHRTERSVDALLLGKKPLVEVRRRTQQLQVVIERWRTKA
;
A
#
# COMPACT_ATOMS: atom_id res chain seq x y z
N MET A 1 -12.84 9.43 38.84
CA MET A 1 -13.15 8.04 38.43
C MET A 1 -12.04 7.59 37.50
N ARG A 2 -11.29 6.55 37.89
CA ARG A 2 -10.21 5.98 37.08
C ARG A 2 -10.82 5.22 35.90
N ALA A 3 -10.49 5.59 34.68
CA ALA A 3 -10.79 4.79 33.50
C ALA A 3 -9.83 3.60 33.46
N ALA A 4 -10.38 2.40 33.52
CA ALA A 4 -9.62 1.16 33.37
C ALA A 4 -9.25 0.99 31.89
N SER A 5 -7.94 0.96 31.59
CA SER A 5 -7.41 0.52 30.30
C SER A 5 -7.56 -0.99 30.20
N ASN A 6 -8.35 -1.46 29.24
CA ASN A 6 -8.62 -2.88 29.00
C ASN A 6 -7.42 -3.52 28.26
N PRO A 7 -6.70 -4.52 28.82
CA PRO A 7 -5.50 -5.08 28.19
C PRO A 7 -5.77 -6.15 27.10
N GLY A 8 -7.03 -6.41 26.74
CA GLY A 8 -7.43 -7.58 25.93
C GLY A 8 -7.10 -7.53 24.43
N HIS A 9 -6.75 -6.37 23.86
CA HIS A 9 -6.68 -6.22 22.39
C HIS A 9 -5.34 -6.60 21.74
N LEU A 10 -4.25 -6.69 22.52
CA LEU A 10 -2.91 -7.06 22.03
C LEU A 10 -2.66 -8.58 21.97
N SER A 11 -3.52 -9.40 22.57
CA SER A 11 -3.32 -10.86 22.70
C SER A 11 -3.72 -11.65 21.44
N CYS A 12 -4.75 -11.21 20.71
CA CYS A 12 -5.32 -11.96 19.58
C CYS A 12 -4.50 -11.78 18.29
N CYS A 13 -3.90 -10.61 18.09
CA CYS A 13 -3.11 -10.31 16.90
C CYS A 13 -1.71 -10.96 16.89
N ASN A 14 -1.20 -11.42 18.05
CA ASN A 14 0.07 -12.15 18.14
C ASN A 14 -0.06 -13.62 17.69
N THR A 15 -1.21 -14.27 17.93
CA THR A 15 -1.45 -15.65 17.48
C THR A 15 -1.59 -15.73 15.97
N HIS A 16 -2.41 -14.87 15.36
CA HIS A 16 -2.61 -14.86 13.91
C HIS A 16 -1.33 -14.57 13.11
N ALA A 17 -0.48 -13.64 13.56
CA ALA A 17 0.77 -13.34 12.86
C ALA A 17 1.78 -14.51 12.88
N ASN A 18 1.79 -15.30 13.96
CA ASN A 18 2.62 -16.51 14.06
C ASN A 18 2.01 -17.69 13.28
N ASP A 19 0.68 -17.78 13.23
CA ASP A 19 -0.02 -18.80 12.45
C ASP A 19 0.19 -18.57 10.94
N ASP A 20 0.21 -17.31 10.50
CA ASP A 20 0.44 -16.94 9.10
C ASP A 20 1.85 -17.35 8.61
N ILE A 21 2.91 -16.98 9.34
CA ILE A 21 4.29 -17.29 8.90
C ILE A 21 4.53 -18.81 8.83
N ASN A 22 3.88 -19.57 9.71
CA ASN A 22 3.92 -21.03 9.66
C ASN A 22 3.28 -21.58 8.40
N ALA A 23 2.20 -20.97 7.90
CA ALA A 23 1.60 -21.36 6.62
C ALA A 23 2.59 -21.17 5.45
N LEU A 24 3.36 -20.08 5.44
CA LEU A 24 4.45 -19.90 4.47
C LEU A 24 5.52 -20.99 4.60
N PHE A 25 5.90 -21.35 5.82
CA PHE A 25 6.91 -22.39 5.99
C PHE A 25 6.41 -23.78 5.57
N GLN A 26 5.11 -24.04 5.70
CA GLN A 26 4.50 -25.31 5.29
C GLN A 26 4.52 -25.54 3.78
N ILE A 27 4.54 -24.49 2.96
CA ILE A 27 4.63 -24.64 1.49
C ILE A 27 6.06 -24.91 1.00
N LEU A 28 7.07 -24.67 1.84
CA LEU A 28 8.47 -24.83 1.46
C LEU A 28 8.95 -26.29 1.63
N PRO A 29 10.02 -26.71 0.91
CA PRO A 29 10.71 -27.97 1.17
C PRO A 29 11.05 -28.16 2.65
N CYS A 30 10.96 -29.40 3.14
CA CYS A 30 11.01 -29.69 4.57
C CYS A 30 12.30 -29.20 5.25
N ASP A 31 13.44 -29.33 4.59
CA ASP A 31 14.73 -28.85 5.09
C ASP A 31 14.78 -27.31 5.21
N LEU A 32 14.20 -26.60 4.24
CA LEU A 32 14.11 -25.12 4.28
C LEU A 32 13.15 -24.66 5.38
N ARG A 33 12.00 -25.31 5.50
CA ARG A 33 11.03 -25.08 6.58
C ARG A 33 11.67 -25.24 7.94
N ASP A 34 12.36 -26.35 8.17
CA ASP A 34 12.93 -26.68 9.48
C ASP A 34 14.06 -25.70 9.83
N THR A 35 14.85 -25.29 8.83
CA THR A 35 15.90 -24.25 8.97
C THR A 35 15.30 -22.91 9.36
N LEU A 36 14.25 -22.46 8.66
CA LEU A 36 13.59 -21.18 8.91
C LEU A 36 12.85 -21.16 10.25
N SER A 37 12.18 -22.26 10.61
CA SER A 37 11.43 -22.39 11.86
C SER A 37 12.34 -22.36 13.10
N CYS A 38 13.59 -22.78 12.95
CA CYS A 38 14.60 -22.72 14.00
C CYS A 38 15.41 -21.42 14.00
N ASP A 39 15.21 -20.52 13.02
CA ASP A 39 15.94 -19.25 12.95
C ASP A 39 15.35 -18.24 13.96
N PRO A 40 16.14 -17.77 14.94
CA PRO A 40 15.66 -16.77 15.91
C PRO A 40 15.27 -15.43 15.27
N SER A 41 15.65 -15.18 14.02
CA SER A 41 15.32 -13.98 13.26
C SER A 41 14.12 -14.17 12.31
N GLN A 42 13.35 -15.26 12.40
CA GLN A 42 12.16 -15.50 11.56
C GLN A 42 11.17 -14.32 11.55
N ASP A 43 11.02 -13.63 12.67
CA ASP A 43 10.16 -12.44 12.80
C ASP A 43 10.62 -11.27 11.93
N ASN A 44 11.85 -11.29 11.42
CA ASN A 44 12.43 -10.30 10.52
C ASN A 44 12.50 -10.77 9.07
N LEU A 45 12.03 -11.98 8.76
CA LEU A 45 12.03 -12.52 7.39
C LEU A 45 11.18 -11.64 6.46
N ILE A 46 11.74 -11.30 5.31
CA ILE A 46 11.08 -10.53 4.24
C ILE A 46 10.60 -11.48 3.15
N GLU A 47 11.48 -12.35 2.68
CA GLU A 47 11.22 -13.24 1.55
C GLU A 47 12.17 -14.44 1.53
N VAL A 48 11.73 -15.49 0.86
CA VAL A 48 12.51 -16.68 0.51
C VAL A 48 12.54 -16.81 -1.01
N ILE A 49 13.72 -17.02 -1.59
CA ILE A 49 13.95 -17.13 -3.03
C ILE A 49 14.41 -18.55 -3.35
N LEU A 50 13.73 -19.17 -4.32
CA LEU A 50 14.07 -20.49 -4.85
C LEU A 50 14.23 -20.38 -6.36
N ASP A 51 15.45 -20.37 -6.86
CA ASP A 51 15.73 -20.35 -8.30
C ASP A 51 16.42 -21.64 -8.73
N LEU A 52 15.92 -22.30 -9.77
CA LEU A 52 16.44 -23.58 -10.26
C LEU A 52 17.96 -23.48 -10.54
N GLY A 53 18.74 -24.39 -9.94
CA GLY A 53 20.20 -24.41 -10.08
C GLY A 53 20.94 -23.35 -9.25
N CYS A 54 20.24 -22.65 -8.34
CA CYS A 54 20.84 -21.71 -7.40
C CYS A 54 20.67 -22.20 -5.96
N LEU A 55 21.48 -21.69 -5.03
CA LEU A 55 21.26 -21.94 -3.60
C LEU A 55 20.04 -21.15 -3.11
N PRO A 56 19.14 -21.77 -2.33
CA PRO A 56 17.95 -21.10 -1.79
C PRO A 56 18.35 -20.01 -0.80
N GLN A 57 17.69 -18.86 -0.89
CA GLN A 57 18.06 -17.65 -0.16
C GLN A 57 16.90 -17.15 0.71
N ALA A 58 17.23 -16.53 1.85
CA ALA A 58 16.31 -15.79 2.70
C ALA A 58 16.84 -14.37 2.95
N HIS A 59 15.96 -13.39 2.92
CA HIS A 59 16.27 -11.98 3.19
C HIS A 59 15.57 -11.50 4.46
N TYR A 60 16.25 -10.69 5.26
CA TYR A 60 15.76 -10.19 6.56
C TYR A 60 15.85 -8.66 6.63
N ILE A 61 15.03 -8.04 7.48
CA ILE A 61 14.96 -6.57 7.64
C ILE A 61 16.30 -5.94 8.07
N ASP A 62 17.00 -6.60 8.99
CA ASP A 62 18.21 -6.05 9.64
C ASP A 62 19.51 -6.57 9.02
N ASP A 63 19.43 -7.36 7.95
CA ASP A 63 20.58 -7.94 7.26
C ASP A 63 20.70 -7.32 5.86
N SER A 64 21.83 -6.67 5.59
CA SER A 64 22.13 -6.14 4.26
C SER A 64 22.50 -7.24 3.26
N GLY A 65 22.66 -8.50 3.73
CA GLY A 65 23.03 -9.65 2.94
C GLY A 65 21.93 -10.68 2.76
N ARG A 66 22.11 -11.52 1.73
CA ARG A 66 21.29 -12.71 1.49
C ARG A 66 21.83 -13.86 2.35
N ARG A 67 20.96 -14.59 3.05
CA ARG A 67 21.36 -15.81 3.78
C ARG A 67 21.02 -17.03 2.96
N TYR A 68 21.99 -17.91 2.76
CA TYR A 68 21.73 -19.21 2.14
C TYR A 68 21.16 -20.17 3.17
N LEU A 69 20.06 -20.83 2.80
CA LEU A 69 19.35 -21.75 3.70
C LEU A 69 19.97 -23.16 3.72
N ARG A 70 20.66 -23.55 2.64
CA ARG A 70 21.42 -24.80 2.54
C ARG A 70 22.53 -24.70 1.50
N ASN A 71 23.42 -25.70 1.47
CA ASN A 71 24.58 -25.77 0.56
C ASN A 71 24.33 -26.59 -0.72
N THR A 72 23.08 -26.92 -1.02
CA THR A 72 22.67 -27.63 -2.24
C THR A 72 21.71 -26.76 -3.05
N GLU A 73 21.85 -26.85 -4.37
CA GLU A 73 21.02 -26.09 -5.32
C GLU A 73 19.55 -26.49 -5.21
N VAL A 74 18.67 -25.56 -5.56
CA VAL A 74 17.23 -25.79 -5.73
C VAL A 74 17.02 -26.67 -6.95
N SER A 75 16.31 -27.78 -6.76
CA SER A 75 15.94 -28.70 -7.82
C SER A 75 14.54 -28.40 -8.37
N MET A 76 14.16 -29.07 -9.45
CA MET A 76 12.80 -28.96 -9.98
C MET A 76 11.77 -29.55 -9.01
N GLU A 77 12.15 -30.57 -8.24
CA GLU A 77 11.30 -31.18 -7.20
C GLU A 77 10.98 -30.19 -6.08
N ASP A 78 11.94 -29.34 -5.68
CA ASP A 78 11.70 -28.29 -4.68
C ASP A 78 10.66 -27.28 -5.16
N ILE A 79 10.80 -26.81 -6.40
CA ILE A 79 9.83 -25.88 -7.02
C ILE A 79 8.46 -26.54 -7.11
N GLN A 80 8.39 -27.79 -7.57
CA GLN A 80 7.14 -28.55 -7.65
C GLN A 80 6.51 -28.79 -6.28
N CYS A 81 7.30 -28.94 -5.22
CA CYS A 81 6.82 -29.06 -3.85
C CYS A 81 6.00 -27.81 -3.47
N VAL A 82 6.57 -26.63 -3.71
CA VAL A 82 5.87 -25.36 -3.44
C VAL A 82 4.62 -25.21 -4.31
N LEU A 83 4.72 -25.48 -5.62
CA LEU A 83 3.60 -25.35 -6.56
C LEU A 83 2.40 -26.23 -6.22
N LYS A 84 2.62 -27.40 -5.61
CA LYS A 84 1.53 -28.29 -5.17
C LYS A 84 0.83 -27.81 -3.91
N ALA A 85 1.48 -26.95 -3.13
CA ALA A 85 1.01 -26.48 -1.84
C ALA A 85 0.32 -25.10 -1.91
N ILE A 86 0.38 -24.42 -3.05
CA ILE A 86 -0.23 -23.09 -3.27
C ILE A 86 -1.39 -23.15 -4.28
N GLY A 87 -2.19 -22.08 -4.31
CA GLY A 87 -3.24 -21.88 -5.30
C GLY A 87 -2.71 -21.66 -6.73
N GLN A 88 -3.63 -21.45 -7.67
CA GLN A 88 -3.24 -21.12 -9.05
C GLN A 88 -2.65 -19.70 -9.13
N PHE A 89 -1.70 -19.51 -10.04
CA PHE A 89 -1.22 -18.17 -10.37
C PHE A 89 -2.27 -17.40 -11.15
N GLY A 90 -2.54 -16.16 -10.74
CA GLY A 90 -3.38 -15.21 -11.46
C GLY A 90 -2.72 -14.65 -12.71
N GLY A 91 -3.45 -13.76 -13.41
CA GLY A 91 -2.98 -13.11 -14.65
C GLY A 91 -1.73 -12.24 -14.48
N ASP A 92 -1.44 -11.81 -13.25
CA ASP A 92 -0.26 -11.01 -12.89
C ASP A 92 0.98 -11.86 -12.53
N ASN A 93 0.91 -13.19 -12.74
CA ASN A 93 1.97 -14.15 -12.44
C ASN A 93 2.31 -14.22 -10.94
N ARG A 94 1.30 -13.99 -10.09
CA ARG A 94 1.36 -14.15 -8.63
C ARG A 94 0.32 -15.13 -8.12
N ALA A 95 0.61 -15.75 -6.99
CA ALA A 95 -0.31 -16.55 -6.20
C ALA A 95 -0.14 -16.15 -4.73
N GLY A 96 -1.08 -16.54 -3.87
CA GLY A 96 -0.88 -16.44 -2.42
C GLY A 96 -1.11 -17.79 -1.73
N ILE A 97 -1.22 -17.71 -0.42
CA ILE A 97 -1.65 -18.83 0.43
C ILE A 97 -2.99 -18.40 1.01
N GLU A 98 -4.04 -19.18 0.72
CA GLU A 98 -5.41 -18.88 1.13
C GLU A 98 -5.49 -18.55 2.62
N GLY A 99 -6.21 -17.47 2.94
CA GLY A 99 -6.39 -17.02 4.32
C GLY A 99 -5.17 -16.33 4.92
N THR A 100 -4.12 -16.05 4.14
CA THR A 100 -2.92 -15.31 4.59
C THR A 100 -2.64 -14.10 3.71
N LEU A 101 -1.65 -13.30 4.10
CA LEU A 101 -1.14 -12.16 3.32
C LEU A 101 0.13 -12.51 2.50
N HIS A 102 0.55 -13.78 2.48
CA HIS A 102 1.76 -14.21 1.80
C HIS A 102 1.59 -14.16 0.28
N ARG A 103 2.68 -13.84 -0.42
CA ARG A 103 2.67 -13.68 -1.86
C ARG A 103 3.79 -14.49 -2.50
N ILE A 104 3.46 -15.29 -3.49
CA ILE A 104 4.38 -16.12 -4.25
C ILE A 104 4.39 -15.59 -5.68
N SER A 105 5.55 -15.14 -6.15
CA SER A 105 5.75 -14.70 -7.53
C SER A 105 6.60 -15.72 -8.28
N ALA A 106 6.19 -16.08 -9.50
CA ALA A 106 6.92 -17.06 -10.30
C ALA A 106 7.89 -16.41 -11.30
N ILE A 107 9.05 -17.03 -11.51
CA ILE A 107 9.88 -16.81 -12.69
C ILE A 107 9.57 -17.93 -13.66
N ARG A 108 9.19 -17.60 -14.90
CA ARG A 108 8.83 -18.58 -15.93
C ARG A 108 9.85 -18.59 -17.07
N ASN A 109 10.14 -19.77 -17.59
CA ASN A 109 10.95 -19.91 -18.80
C ASN A 109 10.12 -19.60 -20.07
N ARG A 110 10.75 -19.69 -21.25
CA ARG A 110 10.09 -19.41 -22.54
C ARG A 110 8.93 -20.35 -22.89
N LYS A 111 8.82 -21.50 -22.22
CA LYS A 111 7.72 -22.47 -22.37
C LYS A 111 6.59 -22.22 -21.36
N GLY A 112 6.73 -21.22 -20.48
CA GLY A 112 5.77 -20.91 -19.42
C GLY A 112 5.95 -21.76 -18.15
N GLU A 113 6.95 -22.63 -18.09
CA GLU A 113 7.22 -23.46 -16.92
C GLU A 113 7.85 -22.60 -15.82
N VAL A 114 7.41 -22.80 -14.57
CA VAL A 114 7.98 -22.10 -13.41
C VAL A 114 9.36 -22.68 -13.10
N ILE A 115 10.37 -21.82 -13.10
CA ILE A 115 11.78 -22.14 -12.84
C ILE A 115 12.35 -21.36 -11.66
N GLY A 116 11.57 -20.47 -11.06
CA GLY A 116 11.96 -19.76 -9.85
C GLY A 116 10.75 -19.22 -9.10
N LEU A 117 10.90 -18.99 -7.81
CA LEU A 117 9.85 -18.54 -6.90
C LEU A 117 10.41 -17.48 -5.93
N THR A 118 9.66 -16.40 -5.76
CA THR A 118 9.88 -15.42 -4.69
C THR A 118 8.69 -15.49 -3.73
N CYS A 119 8.92 -16.02 -2.53
CA CYS A 119 7.91 -16.19 -1.49
C CYS A 119 8.05 -15.06 -0.47
N ARG A 120 7.20 -14.04 -0.56
CA ARG A 120 7.23 -12.84 0.28
C ARG A 120 6.34 -12.99 1.51
N VAL A 121 6.88 -12.59 2.66
CA VAL A 121 6.18 -12.59 3.95
C VAL A 121 5.14 -11.45 3.98
N GLY A 122 3.86 -11.81 4.06
CA GLY A 122 2.77 -10.89 4.32
C GLY A 122 2.72 -10.51 5.80
N ARG A 123 2.39 -9.26 6.11
CA ARG A 123 2.30 -8.78 7.50
C ARG A 123 1.08 -7.90 7.69
N ALA A 124 0.37 -8.12 8.79
CA ALA A 124 -0.85 -7.41 9.15
C ALA A 124 -0.65 -6.12 9.95
N ARG A 125 0.56 -5.85 10.51
CA ARG A 125 0.77 -4.76 11.47
C ARG A 125 0.98 -3.38 10.83
N GLY A 126 -0.05 -2.53 10.82
CA GLY A 126 0.04 -1.13 10.37
C GLY A 126 0.28 -0.11 11.49
N GLN A 127 0.72 1.10 11.12
CA GLN A 127 0.96 2.22 12.04
C GLN A 127 -0.21 3.23 12.01
N ILE A 128 -1.34 2.90 12.63
CA ILE A 128 -2.55 3.73 12.55
C ILE A 128 -2.43 5.09 13.26
N ASP A 129 -1.70 5.13 14.36
CA ASP A 129 -1.52 6.33 15.18
C ASP A 129 -0.86 7.50 14.43
N MET A 130 -0.09 7.21 13.38
CA MET A 130 0.48 8.22 12.48
C MET A 130 -0.57 8.97 11.66
N VAL A 131 -1.79 8.44 11.52
CA VAL A 131 -2.85 8.98 10.65
C VAL A 131 -4.23 9.04 11.32
N ARG A 132 -4.37 8.54 12.56
CA ARG A 132 -5.67 8.33 13.20
C ARG A 132 -6.53 9.60 13.28
N ASP A 133 -5.92 10.73 13.64
CA ASP A 133 -6.58 12.03 13.71
C ASP A 133 -7.16 12.46 12.36
N LEU A 134 -6.60 12.00 11.24
CA LEU A 134 -7.11 12.33 9.93
C LEU A 134 -8.36 11.55 9.56
N LEU A 135 -8.44 10.30 10.00
CA LEU A 135 -9.57 9.43 9.69
C LEU A 135 -10.88 9.95 10.28
N ASP A 136 -10.79 10.65 11.42
CA ASP A 136 -11.96 11.26 12.07
C ASP A 136 -12.51 12.48 11.27
N PHE A 137 -11.74 13.09 10.35
CA PHE A 137 -12.26 14.13 9.44
C PHE A 137 -13.11 13.55 8.30
N GLY A 138 -12.94 12.27 7.97
CA GLY A 138 -13.68 11.62 6.87
C GLY A 138 -13.29 12.10 5.46
N GLU A 139 -12.11 12.68 5.29
CA GLU A 139 -11.60 13.19 4.02
C GLU A 139 -10.71 12.16 3.30
N SER A 140 -10.68 12.20 1.97
CA SER A 140 -9.86 11.30 1.16
C SER A 140 -8.36 11.51 1.36
N ILE A 141 -7.59 10.41 1.38
CA ILE A 141 -6.14 10.39 1.62
C ILE A 141 -5.43 9.59 0.53
N LEU A 142 -4.43 10.21 -0.12
CA LEU A 142 -3.54 9.55 -1.07
C LEU A 142 -2.18 9.29 -0.43
N PHE A 143 -1.71 8.05 -0.43
CA PHE A 143 -0.39 7.66 0.04
C PHE A 143 0.59 7.52 -1.12
N VAL A 144 1.77 8.11 -0.98
CA VAL A 144 2.91 7.93 -1.89
C VAL A 144 4.13 7.52 -1.09
N GLY A 145 5.10 6.90 -1.73
CA GLY A 145 6.32 6.42 -1.10
C GLY A 145 6.96 5.27 -1.88
N ARG A 146 8.25 5.03 -1.62
CA ARG A 146 9.02 3.98 -2.29
C ARG A 146 8.36 2.59 -2.17
N PRO A 147 8.64 1.66 -3.09
CA PRO A 147 8.27 0.26 -2.91
C PRO A 147 8.78 -0.27 -1.55
N GLY A 148 7.94 -1.02 -0.83
CA GLY A 148 8.33 -1.66 0.43
C GLY A 148 8.32 -0.79 1.70
N VAL A 149 8.01 0.51 1.61
CA VAL A 149 7.95 1.40 2.81
C VAL A 149 6.76 1.13 3.74
N GLY A 150 5.79 0.32 3.30
CA GLY A 150 4.64 -0.10 4.10
C GLY A 150 3.30 0.55 3.75
N LYS A 151 3.14 1.13 2.54
CA LYS A 151 1.88 1.76 2.09
C LYS A 151 0.66 0.84 2.25
N THR A 152 0.71 -0.35 1.66
CA THR A 152 -0.37 -1.35 1.73
C THR A 152 -0.64 -1.81 3.17
N THR A 153 0.39 -1.90 4.02
CA THR A 153 0.23 -2.23 5.44
C THR A 153 -0.54 -1.15 6.20
N VAL A 154 -0.29 0.13 5.89
CA VAL A 154 -1.02 1.26 6.46
C VAL A 154 -2.46 1.27 5.97
N VAL A 155 -2.68 1.11 4.66
CA VAL A 155 -4.02 1.08 4.06
C VAL A 155 -4.87 -0.06 4.63
N ARG A 156 -4.27 -1.24 4.84
CA ARG A 156 -4.95 -2.38 5.48
C ARG A 156 -5.41 -2.04 6.89
N GLU A 157 -4.54 -1.45 7.71
CA GLU A 157 -4.90 -1.06 9.07
C GLU A 157 -5.97 0.06 9.09
N ILE A 158 -5.89 1.01 8.15
CA ILE A 158 -6.93 2.02 7.96
C ILE A 158 -8.28 1.37 7.65
N SER A 159 -8.32 0.32 6.82
CA SER A 159 -9.55 -0.39 6.48
C SER A 159 -10.24 -1.01 7.71
N ARG A 160 -9.45 -1.69 8.55
CA ARG A 160 -9.91 -2.27 9.82
C ARG A 160 -10.47 -1.19 10.74
N VAL A 161 -9.75 -0.09 10.89
CA VAL A 161 -10.12 1.00 11.79
C VAL A 161 -11.38 1.71 11.32
N LEU A 162 -11.47 2.01 10.02
CA LEU A 162 -12.66 2.62 9.44
C LEU A 162 -13.89 1.71 9.58
N SER A 163 -13.72 0.41 9.37
CA SER A 163 -14.83 -0.54 9.44
C SER A 163 -15.24 -0.91 10.87
N ASP A 164 -14.30 -1.32 11.71
CA ASP A 164 -14.60 -1.89 13.04
C ASP A 164 -14.78 -0.82 14.12
N GLU A 165 -14.01 0.27 14.06
CA GLU A 165 -14.00 1.29 15.12
C GLU A 165 -14.85 2.51 14.74
N LEU A 166 -14.83 2.91 13.48
CA LEU A 166 -15.62 4.04 12.97
C LEU A 166 -16.92 3.59 12.28
N HIS A 167 -17.18 2.28 12.22
CA HIS A 167 -18.41 1.67 11.72
C HIS A 167 -18.82 2.15 10.31
N LYS A 168 -17.82 2.43 9.47
CA LYS A 168 -18.01 2.84 8.08
C LYS A 168 -18.27 1.63 7.18
N ARG A 169 -19.10 1.84 6.17
CA ARG A 169 -19.21 0.90 5.04
C ARG A 169 -17.97 1.02 4.15
N VAL A 170 -16.98 0.19 4.42
CA VAL A 170 -15.71 0.14 3.69
C VAL A 170 -15.75 -0.94 2.61
N VAL A 171 -15.39 -0.57 1.38
CA VAL A 171 -15.14 -1.50 0.28
C VAL A 171 -13.71 -1.35 -0.20
N ILE A 172 -12.97 -2.45 -0.23
CA ILE A 172 -11.62 -2.54 -0.80
C ILE A 172 -11.73 -3.08 -2.21
N VAL A 173 -11.12 -2.40 -3.17
CA VAL A 173 -10.87 -2.90 -4.53
C VAL A 173 -9.44 -3.45 -4.55
N ASP A 174 -9.33 -4.77 -4.59
CA ASP A 174 -8.06 -5.49 -4.39
C ASP A 174 -7.63 -6.19 -5.67
N THR A 175 -6.57 -5.68 -6.30
CA THR A 175 -6.13 -6.14 -7.62
C THR A 175 -5.18 -7.33 -7.55
N SER A 176 -4.31 -7.36 -6.54
CA SER A 176 -3.27 -8.40 -6.39
C SER A 176 -3.43 -9.19 -5.09
N ASN A 177 -4.63 -9.17 -4.48
CA ASN A 177 -4.91 -9.78 -3.18
C ASN A 177 -3.95 -9.30 -2.08
N GLU A 178 -3.38 -8.09 -2.23
CA GLU A 178 -2.36 -7.59 -1.30
C GLU A 178 -3.00 -7.03 -0.05
N ILE A 179 -4.19 -6.42 -0.12
CA ILE A 179 -4.84 -5.83 1.05
C ILE A 179 -5.61 -6.89 1.83
N GLY A 180 -6.50 -7.61 1.16
CA GLY A 180 -7.40 -8.59 1.76
C GLY A 180 -6.85 -10.00 1.86
N GLY A 181 -5.63 -10.28 1.39
CA GLY A 181 -5.04 -11.63 1.41
C GLY A 181 -5.59 -12.55 0.33
N ASP A 182 -5.04 -13.74 0.19
CA ASP A 182 -5.42 -14.65 -0.91
C ASP A 182 -6.62 -15.55 -0.58
N GLY A 183 -7.29 -16.06 -1.61
CA GLY A 183 -8.51 -16.87 -1.50
C GLY A 183 -9.80 -16.04 -1.45
N ASP A 184 -10.96 -16.70 -1.33
CA ASP A 184 -12.28 -16.03 -1.36
C ASP A 184 -12.62 -15.30 -0.06
N ILE A 185 -12.14 -15.83 1.07
CA ILE A 185 -12.40 -15.28 2.41
C ILE A 185 -11.33 -14.22 2.72
N PRO A 186 -11.70 -12.96 2.95
CA PRO A 186 -10.73 -11.92 3.27
C PRO A 186 -10.03 -12.17 4.61
N HIS A 187 -8.76 -11.82 4.67
CA HIS A 187 -7.92 -11.90 5.85
C HIS A 187 -8.46 -10.99 6.98
N PRO A 188 -8.51 -11.43 8.25
CA PRO A 188 -9.06 -10.65 9.37
C PRO A 188 -8.43 -9.27 9.61
N ALA A 189 -7.23 -9.03 9.06
CA ALA A 189 -6.51 -7.76 9.17
C ALA A 189 -7.21 -6.57 8.49
N ILE A 190 -8.23 -6.79 7.64
CA ILE A 190 -9.05 -5.71 7.10
C ILE A 190 -10.30 -5.39 7.95
N GLY A 191 -10.49 -6.10 9.08
CA GLY A 191 -11.70 -5.98 9.90
C GLY A 191 -12.95 -6.40 9.15
N GLY A 192 -14.07 -5.71 9.40
CA GLY A 192 -15.34 -5.89 8.71
C GLY A 192 -15.42 -5.30 7.30
N ALA A 193 -14.32 -4.82 6.73
CA ALA A 193 -14.31 -4.26 5.39
C ALA A 193 -14.70 -5.33 4.36
N ARG A 194 -15.50 -4.94 3.38
CA ARG A 194 -15.85 -5.81 2.24
C ARG A 194 -14.78 -5.71 1.18
N ARG A 195 -14.55 -6.79 0.43
CA ARG A 195 -13.57 -6.83 -0.66
C ARG A 195 -14.24 -7.16 -1.98
N LEU A 196 -13.85 -6.43 -3.02
CA LEU A 196 -14.03 -6.79 -4.41
C LEU A 196 -12.67 -7.17 -4.99
N GLN A 197 -12.56 -8.39 -5.53
CA GLN A 197 -11.35 -8.83 -6.22
C GLN A 197 -11.43 -8.42 -7.68
N VAL A 198 -10.35 -7.83 -8.18
CA VAL A 198 -10.26 -7.44 -9.59
C VAL A 198 -9.76 -8.64 -10.40
N PRO A 199 -10.52 -9.14 -11.39
CA PRO A 199 -10.13 -10.34 -12.16
C PRO A 199 -8.93 -10.09 -13.07
N ASP A 200 -8.78 -8.88 -13.59
CA ASP A 200 -7.67 -8.43 -14.42
C ASP A 200 -7.26 -7.01 -14.00
N PRO A 201 -5.97 -6.71 -13.77
CA PRO A 201 -5.53 -5.38 -13.35
C PRO A 201 -6.01 -4.23 -14.24
N SER A 202 -6.19 -4.45 -15.54
CA SER A 202 -6.72 -3.44 -16.46
C SER A 202 -8.17 -3.03 -16.17
N MET A 203 -8.91 -3.88 -15.46
CA MET A 203 -10.33 -3.70 -15.12
C MET A 203 -10.54 -3.03 -13.75
N GLN A 204 -9.46 -2.67 -13.03
CA GLN A 204 -9.55 -2.09 -11.68
C GLN A 204 -10.51 -0.89 -11.63
N HIS A 205 -10.45 0.00 -12.62
CA HIS A 205 -11.32 1.16 -12.71
C HIS A 205 -12.81 0.81 -12.84
N GLU A 206 -13.16 -0.28 -13.53
CA GLU A 206 -14.56 -0.72 -13.65
C GLU A 206 -15.08 -1.24 -12.31
N VAL A 207 -14.27 -2.04 -11.61
CA VAL A 207 -14.59 -2.56 -10.27
C VAL A 207 -14.71 -1.42 -9.25
N MET A 208 -13.91 -0.37 -9.39
CA MET A 208 -14.05 0.85 -8.58
C MET A 208 -15.40 1.54 -8.77
N ILE A 209 -15.92 1.61 -10.00
CA ILE A 209 -17.24 2.18 -10.29
C ILE A 209 -18.35 1.25 -9.80
N GLU A 210 -18.23 -0.05 -10.06
CA GLU A 210 -19.13 -1.10 -9.58
C GLU A 210 -19.33 -1.01 -8.06
N ALA A 211 -18.23 -0.82 -7.31
CA ALA A 211 -18.27 -0.67 -5.86
C ALA A 211 -19.24 0.42 -5.41
N VAL A 212 -19.21 1.59 -6.07
CA VAL A 212 -20.11 2.70 -5.72
C VAL A 212 -21.55 2.40 -6.12
N GLU A 213 -21.74 1.86 -7.32
CA GLU A 213 -23.07 1.64 -7.90
C GLU A 213 -23.85 0.56 -7.17
N ASN A 214 -23.17 -0.48 -6.70
CA ASN A 214 -23.83 -1.68 -6.17
C ASN A 214 -23.76 -1.82 -4.65
N HIS A 215 -22.84 -1.13 -3.97
CA HIS A 215 -22.58 -1.40 -2.55
C HIS A 215 -22.73 -0.19 -1.62
N MET A 216 -23.07 0.99 -2.15
CA MET A 216 -23.31 2.22 -1.38
C MET A 216 -22.24 2.48 -0.28
N PRO A 217 -20.93 2.41 -0.62
CA PRO A 217 -19.86 2.54 0.35
C PRO A 217 -19.79 3.97 0.89
N GLU A 218 -19.32 4.11 2.13
CA GLU A 218 -18.86 5.40 2.67
C GLU A 218 -17.38 5.62 2.35
N VAL A 219 -16.62 4.53 2.24
CA VAL A 219 -15.18 4.54 1.95
C VAL A 219 -14.87 3.52 0.88
N ILE A 220 -14.12 3.93 -0.14
CA ILE A 220 -13.45 3.02 -1.08
C ILE A 220 -11.94 3.06 -0.83
N ILE A 221 -11.35 1.87 -0.78
CA ILE A 221 -9.93 1.67 -0.62
C ILE A 221 -9.35 1.03 -1.87
N VAL A 222 -8.27 1.59 -2.38
CA VAL A 222 -7.58 1.13 -3.59
C VAL A 222 -6.09 1.03 -3.31
N ASP A 223 -5.45 -0.09 -3.65
CA ASP A 223 -4.03 -0.27 -3.35
C ASP A 223 -3.17 0.65 -4.22
N GLU A 224 -3.02 0.41 -5.52
CA GLU A 224 -2.15 1.21 -6.38
C GLU A 224 -2.96 1.80 -7.55
N ILE A 225 -3.02 3.13 -7.61
CA ILE A 225 -3.60 3.90 -8.71
C ILE A 225 -2.47 4.31 -9.65
N GLY A 226 -2.56 3.87 -10.91
CA GLY A 226 -1.52 4.01 -11.93
C GLY A 226 -2.03 4.45 -13.31
N THR A 227 -3.30 4.21 -13.65
CA THR A 227 -3.81 4.44 -15.02
C THR A 227 -4.75 5.63 -15.14
N GLU A 228 -4.90 6.18 -16.35
CA GLU A 228 -5.82 7.31 -16.60
C GLU A 228 -7.28 6.96 -16.25
N SER A 229 -7.71 5.73 -16.54
CA SER A 229 -9.05 5.25 -16.23
C SER A 229 -9.28 5.16 -14.72
N GLU A 230 -8.30 4.68 -13.94
CA GLU A 230 -8.41 4.65 -12.47
C GLU A 230 -8.44 6.07 -11.87
N VAL A 231 -7.65 7.00 -12.42
CA VAL A 231 -7.67 8.39 -11.97
C VAL A 231 -9.01 9.05 -12.30
N HIS A 232 -9.60 8.75 -13.46
CA HIS A 232 -10.94 9.19 -13.80
C HIS A 232 -11.98 8.61 -12.81
N ALA A 233 -11.92 7.31 -12.52
CA ALA A 233 -12.80 6.67 -11.55
C ALA A 233 -12.68 7.32 -10.16
N CYS A 234 -11.47 7.61 -9.68
CA CYS A 234 -11.26 8.34 -8.42
C CYS A 234 -12.01 9.68 -8.39
N ARG A 235 -11.98 10.44 -9.48
CA ARG A 235 -12.70 11.72 -9.55
C ARG A 235 -14.21 11.53 -9.50
N THR A 236 -14.74 10.57 -10.26
CA THR A 236 -16.18 10.24 -10.24
C THR A 236 -16.64 9.79 -8.85
N ILE A 237 -15.82 9.00 -8.16
CA ILE A 237 -16.12 8.52 -6.79
C ILE A 237 -16.11 9.68 -5.79
N ALA A 238 -15.10 10.55 -5.86
CA ALA A 238 -14.99 11.73 -5.01
C ALA A 238 -16.16 12.71 -5.23
N GLU A 239 -16.57 12.92 -6.48
CA GLU A 239 -17.73 13.77 -6.85
C GLU A 239 -19.05 13.23 -6.30
N ARG A 240 -19.14 11.92 -6.02
CA ARG A 240 -20.29 11.27 -5.35
C ARG A 240 -20.20 11.35 -3.82
N GLY A 241 -19.18 12.00 -3.26
CA GLY A 241 -19.01 12.20 -1.81
C GLY A 241 -18.53 10.97 -1.06
N VAL A 242 -17.97 9.98 -1.76
CA VAL A 242 -17.37 8.78 -1.14
C VAL A 242 -15.92 9.07 -0.79
N MET A 243 -15.52 8.75 0.44
CA MET A 243 -14.14 8.90 0.90
C MET A 243 -13.23 7.90 0.17
N LEU A 244 -12.10 8.36 -0.33
CA LEU A 244 -11.11 7.53 -1.01
C LEU A 244 -9.84 7.39 -0.17
N ILE A 245 -9.39 6.16 0.03
CA ILE A 245 -8.05 5.85 0.53
C ILE A 245 -7.31 5.14 -0.59
N GLY A 246 -6.28 5.79 -1.14
CA GLY A 246 -5.52 5.25 -2.26
C GLY A 246 -4.04 5.24 -1.99
N THR A 247 -3.28 4.39 -2.68
CA THR A 247 -1.85 4.63 -2.89
C THR A 247 -1.57 4.86 -4.37
N ALA A 248 -0.48 5.54 -4.69
CA ALA A 248 -0.04 5.76 -6.07
C ALA A 248 1.48 5.62 -6.18
N HIS A 249 1.94 5.36 -7.40
CA HIS A 249 3.36 5.31 -7.70
C HIS A 249 3.99 6.71 -7.66
N GLY A 250 5.03 6.86 -6.84
CA GLY A 250 5.74 8.11 -6.62
C GLY A 250 6.34 8.14 -5.23
N GLU A 251 7.49 8.79 -5.05
CA GLU A 251 8.09 8.92 -3.72
C GLU A 251 7.55 10.15 -2.98
N GLN A 252 7.32 11.23 -3.74
CA GLN A 252 6.97 12.55 -3.23
C GLN A 252 5.90 13.21 -4.11
N LEU A 253 5.23 14.23 -3.56
CA LEU A 253 4.23 15.03 -4.27
C LEU A 253 4.74 15.58 -5.61
N GLU A 254 6.01 15.98 -5.68
CA GLU A 254 6.66 16.49 -6.88
C GLU A 254 6.74 15.45 -8.01
N ASN A 255 6.79 14.15 -7.68
CA ASN A 255 6.71 13.09 -8.69
C ASN A 255 5.31 13.04 -9.32
N ILE A 256 4.27 13.20 -8.50
CA ILE A 256 2.87 13.22 -8.96
C ILE A 256 2.60 14.44 -9.84
N ILE A 257 3.11 15.62 -9.47
CA ILE A 257 2.99 16.85 -10.27
C ILE A 257 3.60 16.67 -11.68
N LYS A 258 4.73 15.98 -11.79
CA LYS A 258 5.44 15.77 -13.06
C LYS A 258 4.82 14.65 -13.92
N ASN A 259 4.00 13.78 -13.33
CA ASN A 259 3.38 12.67 -14.03
C ASN A 259 2.07 13.14 -14.69
N PRO A 260 1.96 13.15 -16.03
CA PRO A 260 0.77 13.64 -16.72
C PRO A 260 -0.53 12.96 -16.26
N THR A 261 -0.50 11.64 -16.11
CA THR A 261 -1.64 10.82 -15.69
C THR A 261 -1.98 11.06 -14.21
N LEU A 262 -1.02 10.86 -13.31
CA LEU A 262 -1.27 10.92 -11.87
C LEU A 262 -1.50 12.35 -11.35
N SER A 263 -1.06 13.38 -12.09
CA SER A 263 -1.31 14.78 -11.72
C SER A 263 -2.80 15.08 -11.52
N HIS A 264 -3.68 14.33 -12.19
CA HIS A 264 -5.12 14.48 -12.03
C HIS A 264 -5.63 14.06 -10.63
N LEU A 265 -4.90 13.22 -9.88
CA LEU A 265 -5.22 12.89 -8.48
C LEU A 265 -5.03 14.08 -7.53
N ILE A 266 -4.21 15.06 -7.93
CA ILE A 266 -3.91 16.26 -7.14
C ILE A 266 -4.55 17.53 -7.74
N GLY A 267 -5.55 17.36 -8.62
CA GLY A 267 -6.30 18.46 -9.25
C GLY A 267 -5.93 18.76 -10.71
N GLY A 268 -4.96 18.04 -11.27
CA GLY A 268 -4.50 18.16 -12.66
C GLY A 268 -3.71 19.44 -12.90
N ILE A 269 -2.62 19.39 -13.67
CA ILE A 269 -1.78 20.55 -13.93
C ILE A 269 -1.94 20.99 -15.39
N VAL A 270 -2.23 22.27 -15.60
CA VAL A 270 -2.41 22.86 -16.92
C VAL A 270 -1.61 24.14 -17.06
N THR A 271 -1.18 24.42 -18.29
CA THR A 271 -0.58 25.69 -18.64
C THR A 271 -1.68 26.69 -18.99
N VAL A 272 -1.73 27.81 -18.29
CA VAL A 272 -2.66 28.91 -18.56
C VAL A 272 -1.90 30.14 -19.06
N THR A 273 -2.49 30.83 -20.03
CA THR A 273 -1.96 32.09 -20.55
C THR A 273 -2.63 33.26 -19.83
N LEU A 274 -1.87 33.96 -19.00
CA LEU A 274 -2.27 35.18 -18.31
C LEU A 274 -2.29 36.38 -19.26
N SER A 275 -3.17 37.34 -18.96
CA SER A 275 -3.13 38.66 -19.62
C SER A 275 -1.90 39.45 -19.19
N ASP A 276 -1.54 40.48 -19.96
CA ASP A 276 -0.39 41.35 -19.68
C ASP A 276 -0.50 42.05 -18.33
N GLN A 277 -1.72 42.39 -17.91
CA GLN A 277 -1.99 43.00 -16.62
C GLN A 277 -1.81 42.00 -15.48
N GLU A 278 -2.35 40.78 -15.61
CA GLU A 278 -2.26 39.74 -14.58
C GLU A 278 -0.82 39.23 -14.42
N ALA A 279 -0.08 39.05 -15.52
CA ALA A 279 1.33 38.67 -15.50
C ALA A 279 2.21 39.73 -14.80
N ARG A 280 1.91 41.03 -14.99
CA ARG A 280 2.59 42.12 -14.27
C ARG A 280 2.27 42.11 -12.78
N ILE A 281 1.01 41.88 -12.40
CA ILE A 281 0.59 41.80 -10.99
C ILE A 281 1.29 40.64 -10.27
N ARG A 282 1.39 39.49 -10.93
CA ARG A 282 2.01 38.27 -10.38
C ARG A 282 3.53 38.22 -10.53
N ASN A 283 4.12 39.20 -11.20
CA ASN A 283 5.54 39.23 -11.57
C ASN A 283 6.00 37.90 -12.20
N SER A 284 5.21 37.38 -13.13
CA SER A 284 5.41 36.07 -13.76
C SER A 284 5.45 36.16 -15.29
N SER A 285 5.87 35.08 -15.95
CA SER A 285 5.66 34.91 -17.39
C SER A 285 4.17 34.93 -17.74
N LYS A 286 3.84 35.24 -19.00
CA LYS A 286 2.46 35.14 -19.51
C LYS A 286 1.95 33.69 -19.50
N SER A 287 2.83 32.70 -19.50
CA SER A 287 2.48 31.30 -19.37
C SER A 287 2.85 30.80 -17.98
N VAL A 288 1.88 30.33 -17.21
CA VAL A 288 2.08 29.78 -15.85
C VAL A 288 1.37 28.43 -15.72
N LEU A 289 1.85 27.59 -14.81
CA LEU A 289 1.19 26.34 -14.46
C LEU A 289 0.19 26.59 -13.33
N GLU A 290 -1.03 26.10 -13.49
CA GLU A 290 -2.08 26.14 -12.48
C GLU A 290 -2.79 24.79 -12.37
N ARG A 291 -3.46 24.54 -11.24
CA ARG A 291 -4.36 23.40 -11.13
C ARG A 291 -5.60 23.61 -11.97
N LYS A 292 -6.09 22.52 -12.57
CA LYS A 292 -7.31 22.50 -13.39
C LYS A 292 -8.59 22.41 -12.55
N ALA A 293 -8.55 21.69 -11.44
CA ALA A 293 -9.71 21.35 -10.63
C ALA A 293 -9.32 21.07 -9.16
N PRO A 294 -10.29 20.93 -8.25
CA PRO A 294 -10.06 20.39 -6.92
C PRO A 294 -9.44 18.99 -6.96
N SER A 295 -8.67 18.65 -5.94
CA SER A 295 -8.11 17.30 -5.82
C SER A 295 -9.16 16.33 -5.26
N PRO A 296 -9.32 15.11 -5.82
CA PRO A 296 -10.10 14.04 -5.17
C PRO A 296 -9.50 13.57 -3.83
N PHE A 297 -8.26 13.98 -3.51
CA PHE A 297 -7.55 13.66 -2.29
C PHE A 297 -7.09 14.95 -1.57
N PRO A 298 -7.93 15.51 -0.67
CA PRO A 298 -7.57 16.71 0.10
C PRO A 298 -6.27 16.56 0.91
N PHE A 299 -5.94 15.34 1.31
CA PHE A 299 -4.67 14.99 1.95
C PHE A 299 -3.83 14.06 1.07
N LEU A 300 -2.54 14.37 0.99
CA LEU A 300 -1.52 13.49 0.44
C LEU A 300 -0.44 13.25 1.50
N ILE A 301 -0.06 11.99 1.69
CA ILE A 301 0.94 11.58 2.69
C ILE A 301 2.10 10.88 1.98
N GLU A 302 3.28 11.44 2.14
CA GLU A 302 4.55 10.82 1.73
C GLU A 302 5.05 9.92 2.86
N ILE A 303 5.02 8.61 2.65
CA ILE A 303 5.66 7.61 3.52
C ILE A 303 7.13 7.48 3.09
N ASN A 304 7.94 8.41 3.58
CA ASN A 304 9.38 8.44 3.28
C ASN A 304 10.09 7.28 3.98
N GLU A 305 9.76 7.03 5.25
CA GLU A 305 10.22 5.87 6.01
C GLU A 305 9.08 5.38 6.91
N ARG A 306 9.20 4.15 7.45
CA ARG A 306 8.19 3.56 8.34
C ARG A 306 7.78 4.50 9.48
N ASN A 307 8.74 5.24 10.05
CA ASN A 307 8.53 6.13 11.21
C ASN A 307 8.63 7.62 10.88
N TYR A 308 8.69 8.01 9.59
CA TYR A 308 8.86 9.40 9.16
C TYR A 308 7.98 9.72 7.95
N TRP A 309 6.88 10.44 8.18
CA TRP A 309 5.90 10.77 7.15
C TRP A 309 5.77 12.28 6.98
N VAL A 310 5.44 12.71 5.76
CA VAL A 310 5.17 14.12 5.44
C VAL A 310 3.76 14.23 4.90
N LEU A 311 2.92 15.00 5.60
CA LEU A 311 1.55 15.26 5.22
C LEU A 311 1.42 16.60 4.53
N HIS A 312 0.74 16.57 3.39
CA HIS A 312 0.36 17.70 2.59
C HIS A 312 -1.15 17.94 2.70
N ARG A 313 -1.52 19.22 2.89
CA ARG A 313 -2.81 19.68 2.34
C ARG A 313 -2.60 19.84 0.85
N THR A 314 -3.15 18.91 0.07
CA THR A 314 -2.76 18.65 -1.31
C THR A 314 -2.77 19.93 -2.14
N GLU A 315 -3.91 20.60 -2.21
CA GLU A 315 -4.09 21.80 -3.02
C GLU A 315 -3.11 22.92 -2.65
N ARG A 316 -3.01 23.26 -1.36
CA ARG A 316 -2.09 24.31 -0.90
C ARG A 316 -0.64 23.97 -1.21
N SER A 317 -0.27 22.70 -1.11
CA SER A 317 1.09 22.26 -1.37
C SER A 317 1.43 22.30 -2.85
N VAL A 318 0.50 21.86 -3.71
CA VAL A 318 0.63 21.93 -5.16
C VAL A 318 0.74 23.38 -5.60
N ASP A 319 -0.19 24.24 -5.17
CA ASP A 319 -0.21 25.65 -5.57
C ASP A 319 1.09 26.37 -5.12
N ALA A 320 1.63 26.05 -3.94
CA ALA A 320 2.93 26.57 -3.50
C ALA A 320 4.09 26.10 -4.39
N LEU A 321 4.13 24.80 -4.74
CA LEU A 321 5.18 24.22 -5.58
C LEU A 321 5.15 24.78 -7.02
N LEU A 322 3.96 24.98 -7.60
CA LEU A 322 3.80 25.59 -8.93
C LEU A 322 4.31 27.03 -8.97
N LEU A 323 4.23 27.74 -7.84
CA LEU A 323 4.81 29.08 -7.66
C LEU A 323 6.31 29.08 -7.32
N GLY A 324 6.97 27.90 -7.34
CA GLY A 324 8.38 27.75 -6.98
C GLY A 324 8.66 27.95 -5.49
N LYS A 325 7.63 27.90 -4.63
CA LYS A 325 7.75 28.04 -3.17
C LYS A 325 7.83 26.66 -2.52
N LYS A 326 8.40 26.62 -1.32
CA LYS A 326 8.36 25.43 -0.47
C LYS A 326 7.00 25.33 0.24
N PRO A 327 6.29 24.20 0.16
CA PRO A 327 5.00 24.04 0.81
C PRO A 327 5.14 23.93 2.33
N LEU A 328 4.10 24.35 3.05
CA LEU A 328 3.95 24.10 4.47
C LEU A 328 3.29 22.73 4.68
N VAL A 329 3.96 21.86 5.43
CA VAL A 329 3.59 20.47 5.65
C VAL A 329 3.47 20.15 7.14
N GLU A 330 2.82 19.04 7.47
CA GLU A 330 2.96 18.41 8.78
C GLU A 330 3.97 17.27 8.68
N VAL A 331 4.98 17.29 9.55
CA VAL A 331 5.94 16.20 9.65
C VAL A 331 5.53 15.33 10.83
N ARG A 332 5.30 14.04 10.56
CA ARG A 332 4.87 13.06 11.56
C ARG A 332 5.99 12.07 11.79
N ARG A 333 6.45 11.97 13.04
CA ARG A 333 7.55 11.09 13.44
C ARG A 333 7.12 10.18 14.56
N ARG A 334 7.52 8.92 14.50
CA ARG A 334 7.42 8.03 15.65
C ARG A 334 8.75 7.95 16.38
N THR A 335 8.75 8.23 17.68
CA THR A 335 9.96 8.13 18.51
C THR A 335 10.28 6.67 18.84
N GLN A 336 11.47 6.43 19.41
CA GLN A 336 11.85 5.10 19.90
C GLN A 336 10.91 4.58 21.00
N GLN A 337 10.22 5.48 21.72
CA GLN A 337 9.20 5.16 22.72
C GLN A 337 7.80 4.93 22.11
N LEU A 338 7.72 4.74 20.78
CA LEU A 338 6.49 4.52 20.03
C LEU A 338 5.47 5.67 20.11
N GLN A 339 5.91 6.87 20.50
CA GLN A 339 5.05 8.05 20.55
C GLN A 339 5.09 8.80 19.22
N VAL A 340 3.92 9.24 18.75
CA VAL A 340 3.81 10.06 17.54
C VAL A 340 4.01 11.53 17.91
N VAL A 341 4.96 12.17 17.24
CA VAL A 341 5.23 13.60 17.31
C VAL A 341 4.79 14.22 15.98
N ILE A 342 3.87 15.19 16.06
CA ILE A 342 3.36 15.92 14.89
C ILE A 342 3.90 17.34 14.94
N GLU A 343 4.76 17.68 13.99
CA GLU A 343 5.28 19.03 13.80
C GLU A 343 4.51 19.72 12.66
N ARG A 344 3.59 20.61 13.00
CA ARG A 344 2.74 21.31 12.03
C ARG A 344 3.45 22.52 11.43
N TRP A 345 3.12 22.83 10.17
CA TRP A 345 3.54 24.03 9.45
C TRP A 345 5.06 24.15 9.28
N ARG A 346 5.73 23.02 9.02
CA ARG A 346 7.14 23.01 8.63
C ARG A 346 7.26 23.34 7.15
N THR A 347 8.25 24.14 6.79
CA THR A 347 8.66 24.26 5.39
C THR A 347 9.29 22.93 4.98
N LYS A 348 8.78 22.29 3.92
CA LYS A 348 9.37 21.04 3.41
C LYS A 348 10.85 21.29 3.07
N ALA A 349 11.75 20.49 3.64
CA ALA A 349 13.19 20.68 3.56
C ALA A 349 13.68 20.58 2.11
#